data_AF-A0A8R2ALV6-F1
#
_entry.id   AF-A0A8R2ALV6-F1
#
_cell.length_a   1.000
_cell.length_b   1.000
_cell.length_c   1.000
_cell.angle_alpha   90.00
_cell.angle_beta   90.00
_cell.angle_gamma   90.00
#
_symmetry.space_group_name_H-M   'P 1'
#
loop_
_entity.id
_entity.type
_entity.pdbx_description
1 polymer ?
#
loop_
_entity_poly.entity_id
_entity_poly.type
_entity_poly.pdbx_seq_one_letter_code
_entity_poly.pdbx_strand_id
1 'polypeptide(L)'
;MVSFAPDEIGLVDQSPCAGIRADLKSCLLKSDCCKKDKKTPRECLKDGLVPEECLQLRQSFFECKRSLLDNRRRFRGHKGY
;
A
#
# COMPACT_ATOMS: atom_id res chain seq x y z
N MET A 1 -8.69 5.58 15.56
CA MET A 1 -7.68 6.65 15.59
C MET A 1 -6.37 6.03 15.14
N VAL A 2 -5.79 6.49 14.02
CA VAL A 2 -4.51 5.97 13.52
C VAL A 2 -3.41 6.83 14.11
N SER A 3 -2.63 6.25 15.03
CA SER A 3 -1.42 6.82 15.59
C SER A 3 -0.29 6.77 14.56
N PHE A 4 0.23 7.95 14.20
CA PHE A 4 1.49 8.11 13.48
C PHE A 4 2.59 8.23 14.53
N ALA A 5 3.38 7.17 14.71
CA ALA A 5 4.68 7.24 15.37
C ALA A 5 5.70 6.50 14.47
N PRO A 6 6.89 7.08 14.24
CA PRO A 6 7.98 6.41 13.56
C PRO A 6 8.59 5.37 14.52
N ASP A 7 9.19 4.32 13.99
CA ASP A 7 10.09 3.39 14.72
C ASP A 7 9.52 2.12 15.39
N GLU A 8 8.27 1.72 15.13
CA GLU A 8 7.80 0.35 15.45
C GLU A 8 7.09 -0.25 14.22
N ILE A 9 7.87 -0.84 13.31
CA ILE A 9 7.38 -1.43 12.05
C ILE A 9 6.85 -2.84 12.35
N GLY A 10 5.74 -2.90 13.07
CA GLY A 10 4.89 -4.09 13.17
C GLY A 10 3.55 -3.77 12.51
N LEU A 11 3.33 -4.23 11.28
CA LEU A 11 2.01 -4.16 10.68
C LEU A 11 1.10 -5.14 11.45
N VAL A 12 0.18 -4.62 12.26
CA VAL A 12 -0.80 -5.46 13.01
C VAL A 12 -1.74 -6.21 12.04
N ASP A 13 -1.83 -5.74 10.78
CA ASP A 13 -2.64 -6.36 9.74
C ASP A 13 -2.02 -7.70 9.28
N GLN A 14 -2.55 -8.84 9.72
CA GLN A 14 -2.22 -10.19 9.21
C GLN A 14 -2.97 -10.54 7.90
N SER A 15 -3.42 -9.52 7.17
CA SER A 15 -4.20 -9.74 5.95
C SER A 15 -3.31 -10.25 4.82
N PRO A 16 -3.83 -11.04 3.86
CA PRO A 16 -3.05 -11.60 2.75
C PRO A 16 -2.41 -10.57 1.79
N CYS A 17 -2.69 -9.27 1.95
CA CYS A 17 -2.05 -8.17 1.22
C CYS A 17 -1.29 -7.20 2.14
N ALA A 18 -0.93 -7.66 3.35
CA ALA A 18 -0.26 -6.87 4.36
C ALA A 18 1.12 -6.39 3.93
N GLY A 19 1.94 -7.27 3.35
CA GLY A 19 3.30 -6.92 2.90
C GLY A 19 3.29 -5.76 1.90
N ILE A 20 2.48 -5.87 0.83
CA ILE A 20 2.36 -4.80 -0.19
C ILE A 20 1.82 -3.50 0.42
N ARG A 21 0.93 -3.59 1.42
CA ARG A 21 0.44 -2.41 2.14
C ARG A 21 1.58 -1.73 2.91
N ALA A 22 2.46 -2.49 3.55
CA ALA A 22 3.61 -1.98 4.26
C ALA A 22 4.59 -1.26 3.30
N ASP A 23 4.87 -1.86 2.16
CA ASP A 23 5.76 -1.28 1.15
C ASP A 23 5.16 -0.01 0.55
N LEU A 24 3.87 -0.02 0.20
CA LEU A 24 3.19 1.14 -0.33
C LEU A 24 3.20 2.29 0.69
N LYS A 25 2.97 2.00 1.97
CA LYS A 25 3.05 3.00 3.05
C LYS A 25 4.46 3.55 3.19
N SER A 26 5.47 2.69 3.15
CA SER A 26 6.89 3.07 3.23
C SER A 26 7.31 3.94 2.05
N CYS A 27 6.86 3.59 0.85
CA CYS A 27 7.11 4.34 -0.37
C CYS A 27 6.47 5.74 -0.30
N LEU A 28 5.21 5.83 0.15
CA LEU A 28 4.50 7.10 0.31
C LEU A 28 5.15 7.99 1.38
N LEU A 29 5.56 7.42 2.51
CA LEU A 29 6.29 8.15 3.56
C LEU A 29 7.65 8.69 3.07
N LYS A 30 8.32 7.96 2.17
CA LYS A 30 9.57 8.42 1.56
C LYS A 30 9.36 9.54 0.53
N SER A 31 8.22 9.53 -0.16
CA SER A 31 7.90 10.46 -1.25
C SER A 31 7.73 11.91 -0.80
N ASP A 32 8.05 12.81 -1.73
CA ASP A 32 8.01 14.26 -1.51
C ASP A 32 6.62 14.78 -1.18
N CYS A 33 5.55 14.19 -1.71
CA CYS A 33 4.19 14.66 -1.44
C CYS A 33 3.78 14.53 0.04
N CYS A 34 4.22 13.47 0.73
CA CYS A 34 3.95 13.34 2.18
C CYS A 34 4.93 14.16 3.02
N LYS A 35 6.18 14.32 2.58
CA LYS A 35 7.22 15.05 3.33
C LYS A 35 7.14 16.57 3.18
N LYS A 36 6.96 17.07 1.96
CA LYS A 36 6.99 18.50 1.63
C LYS A 36 5.61 19.13 1.75
N ASP A 37 4.61 18.53 1.12
CA ASP A 37 3.26 19.11 1.07
C ASP A 37 2.42 18.79 2.32
N LYS A 38 2.90 17.89 3.19
CA LYS A 38 2.17 17.38 4.39
C LYS A 38 0.74 16.89 4.06
N LYS A 39 0.51 16.49 2.81
CA LYS A 39 -0.77 15.96 2.34
C LYS A 39 -0.96 14.55 2.86
N THR A 40 -2.22 14.11 2.95
CA THR A 40 -2.47 12.72 3.30
C THR A 40 -2.01 11.79 2.15
N PRO A 41 -1.53 10.57 2.45
CA PRO A 41 -1.10 9.64 1.40
C PRO A 41 -2.20 9.34 0.35
N ARG A 42 -3.47 9.48 0.74
CA ARG A 42 -4.62 9.34 -0.16
C ARG A 42 -4.75 10.49 -1.15
N GLU A 43 -4.45 11.71 -0.73
CA GLU A 43 -4.44 12.89 -1.61
C GLU A 43 -3.24 12.84 -2.55
N CYS A 44 -2.07 12.44 -2.06
CA CYS A 44 -0.90 12.21 -2.91
C CYS A 44 -1.16 11.21 -4.04
N LEU A 45 -1.86 10.12 -3.73
CA LEU A 45 -2.26 9.12 -4.72
C LEU A 45 -3.34 9.61 -5.71
N LYS A 46 -4.13 10.64 -5.36
CA LYS A 46 -5.10 11.25 -6.27
C LYS A 46 -4.44 12.26 -7.21
N ASP A 47 -3.53 13.06 -6.66
CA ASP A 47 -2.83 14.11 -7.41
C ASP A 47 -1.78 13.55 -8.37
N GLY A 48 -1.37 12.28 -8.21
CA GLY A 48 -0.39 11.63 -9.09
C GLY A 48 1.05 12.14 -8.88
N LEU A 49 1.29 12.93 -7.83
CA LEU A 49 2.60 13.53 -7.49
C LEU A 49 3.55 12.54 -6.80
N VAL A 50 3.42 11.25 -7.10
CA VAL A 50 4.15 10.17 -6.42
C VAL A 50 5.05 9.46 -7.43
N PRO A 51 6.30 9.11 -7.07
CA PRO A 51 7.19 8.37 -7.96
C PRO A 51 6.56 7.06 -8.49
N GLU A 52 6.99 6.66 -9.69
CA GLU A 52 6.48 5.49 -10.40
C GLU A 52 6.55 4.20 -9.58
N GLU A 53 7.59 4.05 -8.75
CA GLU A 53 7.73 2.90 -7.84
C GLU A 53 6.52 2.74 -6.91
N CYS A 54 6.00 3.84 -6.35
CA CYS A 54 4.83 3.76 -5.49
C CYS A 54 3.53 3.51 -6.30
N LEU A 55 3.47 3.95 -7.56
CA LEU A 55 2.34 3.65 -8.45
C LEU A 55 2.31 2.17 -8.82
N GLN A 56 3.46 1.55 -9.05
CA GLN A 56 3.58 0.11 -9.24
C GLN A 56 3.11 -0.65 -7.99
N LEU A 57 3.58 -0.26 -6.80
CA LEU A 57 3.11 -0.85 -5.54
C LEU A 57 1.60 -0.69 -5.32
N ARG A 58 1.02 0.46 -5.72
CA ARG A 58 -0.43 0.68 -5.70
C ARG A 58 -1.16 -0.30 -6.62
N GLN A 59 -0.63 -0.53 -7.82
CA GLN A 59 -1.20 -1.49 -8.76
C GLN A 59 -1.12 -2.91 -8.21
N SER A 60 0.02 -3.31 -7.66
CA SER A 60 0.19 -4.61 -6.99
C SER A 60 -0.76 -4.78 -5.81
N PHE A 61 -0.98 -3.74 -5.01
CA PHE A 61 -1.95 -3.77 -3.90
C PHE A 61 -3.38 -3.96 -4.41
N PHE A 62 -3.74 -3.29 -5.50
CA PHE A 62 -5.04 -3.43 -6.14
C PHE A 62 -5.23 -4.83 -6.73
N GLU A 63 -4.21 -5.38 -7.39
CA GLU A 63 -4.22 -6.76 -7.88
C GLU A 63 -4.36 -7.78 -6.75
N CYS A 64 -3.63 -7.58 -5.63
CA CYS A 64 -3.71 -8.46 -4.48
C CYS A 64 -5.14 -8.46 -3.93
N LYS A 65 -5.74 -7.29 -3.67
CA LYS A 65 -7.14 -7.20 -3.25
C LYS A 65 -8.13 -7.79 -4.25
N ARG A 66 -7.91 -7.55 -5.55
CA ARG A 66 -8.74 -8.13 -6.61
C ARG A 66 -8.65 -9.65 -6.60
N SER A 67 -7.46 -10.20 -6.33
CA SER A 67 -7.26 -11.65 -6.24
C SER A 67 -7.97 -12.30 -5.04
N LEU A 68 -8.25 -11.53 -3.98
CA LEU A 68 -9.06 -12.00 -2.84
C LEU A 68 -10.55 -12.13 -3.21
N LEU A 69 -11.05 -11.25 -4.07
CA LEU A 69 -12.43 -11.24 -4.54
C LEU A 69 -12.65 -12.16 -5.76
N ASP A 70 -11.58 -12.50 -6.47
CA ASP A 70 -11.66 -13.35 -7.66
C ASP A 70 -11.87 -14.82 -7.30
N ASN A 71 -13.13 -15.26 -7.37
CA ASN A 71 -13.53 -16.64 -7.08
C ASN A 71 -12.84 -17.68 -7.97
N ARG A 72 -12.35 -17.30 -9.16
CA ARG A 72 -11.61 -18.21 -10.07
C ARG A 72 -10.25 -18.60 -9.50
N ARG A 73 -9.70 -17.79 -8.59
CA ARG A 73 -8.38 -18.03 -7.97
C ARG A 73 -8.46 -18.80 -6.66
N ARG A 74 -9.66 -19.12 -6.13
CA ARG A 74 -9.84 -19.89 -4.90
C ARG A 74 -9.07 -21.22 -4.90
N PHE A 75 -9.07 -21.93 -6.03
CA PHE A 75 -8.37 -23.22 -6.16
C PHE A 75 -6.87 -23.08 -6.42
N ARG A 76 -6.40 -21.94 -6.91
CA ARG A 76 -5.00 -21.72 -7.30
C ARG A 76 -4.19 -20.98 -6.23
N GLY A 77 -4.85 -20.51 -5.18
CA GLY A 77 -4.24 -19.65 -4.16
C GLY A 77 -4.22 -18.17 -4.56
N HIS A 78 -4.13 -17.32 -3.55
CA HIS A 78 -3.98 -15.88 -3.76
C HIS A 78 -2.57 -15.56 -4.25
N LYS A 79 -2.43 -14.43 -4.97
CA LYS A 79 -1.13 -13.90 -5.40
C LYS A 79 -0.46 -13.35 -4.13
N GLY A 80 0.33 -14.18 -3.46
CA GLY A 80 0.97 -13.84 -2.19
C GLY A 80 2.14 -12.88 -2.37
N TYR A 81 2.25 -11.94 -1.44
CA TYR A 81 3.44 -11.15 -1.15
C TYR A 81 3.56 -11.02 0.37
#